data_AF-A0A0N4XVP0-F1
#
_entry.id   AF-A0A0N4XVP0-F1
#
_cell.length_a   1.000
_cell.length_b   1.000
_cell.length_c   1.000
_cell.angle_alpha   90.00
_cell.angle_beta   90.00
_cell.angle_gamma   90.00
#
_symmetry.space_group_name_H-M   'P 1'
#
loop_
_entity.id
_entity.type
_entity.pdbx_description
1 polymer ?
#
loop_
_entity_poly.entity_id
_entity_poly.type
_entity_poly.pdbx_seq_one_letter_code
_entity_poly.pdbx_strand_id
1 'polypeptide(L)'
;MPPLLLHHNYDLADEPLSRGLMCRIAAQDQDLVATGSDDGELKLWKIAADFKSVSQVFAYEVPGFINDIRFSTDGSLLAIAAGQEHRDGRWWVSTAGVLFAY
;
A
#
# COMPACT_ATOMS: atom_id res chain seq x y z
N MET A 1 22.80 14.96 40.99
CA MET A 1 22.83 13.52 40.68
C MET A 1 21.39 13.00 40.62
N PRO A 2 20.90 12.65 39.41
CA PRO A 2 19.95 11.56 39.17
C PRO A 2 20.57 10.50 38.22
N PRO A 3 19.95 9.31 38.06
CA PRO A 3 20.66 8.07 37.79
C PRO A 3 20.87 7.74 36.30
N LEU A 4 21.89 6.91 36.05
CA LEU A 4 22.19 6.24 34.79
C LEU A 4 21.02 5.34 34.35
N LEU A 5 20.41 5.65 33.20
CA LEU A 5 19.66 4.66 32.43
C LEU A 5 20.41 4.47 31.10
N LEU A 6 21.03 3.30 30.95
CA LEU A 6 21.67 2.87 29.71
C LEU A 6 20.56 2.72 28.65
N HIS A 7 20.31 3.78 27.87
CA HIS A 7 19.61 3.61 26.61
C HIS A 7 20.59 2.92 25.67
N HIS A 8 20.35 1.63 25.42
CA HIS A 8 20.87 0.97 24.23
C HIS A 8 20.35 1.77 23.04
N ASN A 9 21.18 2.67 22.53
CA ASN A 9 20.98 3.30 21.24
C ASN A 9 21.13 2.18 20.20
N TYR A 10 20.01 1.56 19.83
CA TYR A 10 19.93 0.95 18.52
C TYR A 10 19.91 2.13 17.55
N ASP A 11 21.06 2.38 16.90
CA ASP A 11 21.14 3.21 15.71
C ASP A 11 20.16 2.63 14.68
N LEU A 12 18.94 3.18 14.63
CA LEU A 12 17.92 2.88 13.63
C LEU A 12 18.24 3.57 12.28
N ALA A 13 19.48 4.02 12.08
CA ALA A 13 19.87 4.84 10.94
C ALA A 13 20.08 4.06 9.64
N ASP A 14 20.19 2.73 9.69
CA ASP A 14 20.51 1.91 8.50
C ASP A 14 19.60 0.67 8.31
N GLU A 15 18.57 0.48 9.13
CA GLU A 15 17.53 -0.48 8.78
C GLU A 15 16.62 0.18 7.73
N PRO A 16 16.48 -0.38 6.52
CA PRO A 16 15.48 0.12 5.59
C PRO A 16 14.15 0.01 6.32
N LEU A 17 13.57 1.16 6.70
CA LEU A 17 12.22 1.26 7.27
C LEU A 17 11.38 0.32 6.43
N SER A 18 10.95 -0.80 7.03
CA SER A 18 10.21 -1.86 6.35
C SER A 18 9.19 -1.19 5.47
N ARG A 19 9.44 -1.16 4.15
CA ARG A 19 8.62 -0.37 3.23
C ARG A 19 7.24 -0.95 3.38
N GLY A 20 6.33 -0.17 3.97
CA GLY A 20 5.02 -0.69 4.36
C GLY A 20 4.36 -1.16 3.08
N LEU A 21 4.29 -2.48 2.87
CA LEU A 21 3.65 -3.07 1.71
C LEU A 21 2.16 -2.78 1.84
N MET A 22 1.75 -1.66 1.26
CA MET A 22 0.38 -1.18 1.32
C MET A 22 -0.32 -1.65 0.08
N CYS A 23 -1.10 -2.72 0.22
CA CYS A 23 -1.96 -3.17 -0.85
C CYS A 23 -3.32 -2.44 -0.81
N ARG A 24 -3.90 -2.22 -1.98
CA ARG A 24 -5.28 -1.75 -2.16
C ARG A 24 -6.06 -2.86 -2.83
N ILE A 25 -7.30 -3.07 -2.40
CA ILE A 25 -8.19 -4.09 -2.99
C ILE A 25 -9.53 -3.46 -3.34
N ALA A 26 -10.03 -3.82 -4.52
CA ALA A 26 -11.40 -3.58 -4.92
C ALA A 26 -12.00 -4.90 -5.42
N ALA A 27 -13.29 -5.09 -5.18
CA ALA A 27 -14.04 -6.25 -5.67
C ALA A 27 -15.32 -5.76 -6.35
N GLN A 28 -15.78 -6.51 -7.33
CA GLN A 28 -17.06 -6.29 -8.00
C GLN A 28 -17.89 -7.59 -7.97
N ASP A 29 -19.22 -7.47 -7.95
CA ASP A 29 -20.23 -8.56 -7.88
C ASP A 29 -20.08 -9.71 -8.91
N GLN A 30 -19.10 -9.70 -9.80
CA GLN A 30 -18.92 -10.64 -10.92
C GLN A 30 -17.61 -11.45 -10.83
N ASP A 31 -17.19 -11.82 -9.62
CA ASP A 31 -16.00 -12.66 -9.38
C ASP A 31 -14.67 -11.99 -9.76
N LEU A 32 -14.62 -10.67 -9.89
CA LEU A 32 -13.41 -9.94 -10.25
C LEU A 32 -12.88 -9.12 -9.08
N VAL A 33 -11.59 -9.28 -8.80
CA VAL A 33 -10.85 -8.56 -7.77
C VAL A 33 -9.66 -7.86 -8.39
N ALA A 34 -9.44 -6.61 -8.00
CA ALA A 34 -8.24 -5.85 -8.32
C ALA A 34 -7.38 -5.67 -7.07
N THR A 35 -6.08 -5.86 -7.22
CA THR A 35 -5.09 -5.52 -6.19
C THR A 35 -4.04 -4.57 -6.75
N GLY A 36 -3.68 -3.56 -5.99
CA GLY A 36 -2.60 -2.62 -6.31
C GLY A 36 -1.60 -2.54 -5.19
N SER A 37 -0.33 -2.35 -5.54
CA SER A 37 0.78 -2.28 -4.61
C SER A 37 1.49 -0.92 -4.67
N ASP A 38 2.27 -0.62 -3.64
CA ASP A 38 3.05 0.61 -3.50
C ASP A 38 4.22 0.66 -4.50
N ASP A 39 4.63 -0.49 -5.05
CA ASP A 39 5.61 -0.62 -6.13
C ASP A 39 5.02 -0.43 -7.53
N GLY A 40 3.73 -0.12 -7.64
CA GLY A 40 3.06 0.09 -8.92
C GLY A 40 2.50 -1.18 -9.56
N GLU A 41 2.60 -2.34 -8.89
CA GLU A 41 2.06 -3.57 -9.41
C GLU A 41 0.53 -3.60 -9.30
N LEU A 42 -0.15 -3.60 -10.45
CA LEU A 42 -1.59 -3.83 -10.56
C LEU A 42 -1.85 -5.27 -11.03
N LYS A 43 -2.68 -6.00 -10.30
CA LYS A 43 -3.14 -7.34 -10.67
C LYS A 43 -4.67 -7.42 -10.64
N LEU A 44 -5.22 -8.15 -11.60
CA LEU A 44 -6.62 -8.57 -11.60
C LEU A 44 -6.72 -10.07 -11.43
N TRP A 45 -7.69 -10.47 -10.63
CA TRP A 45 -7.94 -11.83 -10.23
C TRP A 45 -9.37 -12.20 -10.50
N LYS A 46 -9.58 -13.35 -11.13
CA LYS A 46 -10.88 -13.98 -11.24
C LYS A 46 -11.03 -15.02 -10.13
N ILE A 47 -12.08 -14.87 -9.34
CA ILE A 47 -12.50 -15.84 -8.32
C ILE A 47 -13.25 -16.97 -9.04
N ALA A 48 -12.97 -18.22 -8.65
CA ALA A 48 -13.72 -19.35 -9.16
C ALA A 48 -15.15 -19.34 -8.58
N ALA A 49 -16.11 -19.92 -9.31
CA ALA A 49 -17.51 -19.96 -8.89
C ALA A 49 -17.74 -20.70 -7.56
N ASP A 50 -16.81 -21.56 -7.15
CA ASP A 50 -16.84 -22.24 -5.86
C ASP A 50 -16.22 -21.43 -4.72
N PHE A 51 -15.71 -20.22 -5.01
CA PHE A 51 -14.99 -19.31 -4.12
C PHE A 51 -13.77 -19.93 -3.42
N LYS A 52 -13.22 -21.03 -3.95
CA LYS A 52 -12.07 -21.74 -3.34
C LYS A 52 -10.73 -21.45 -4.00
N SER A 53 -10.75 -20.78 -5.15
CA SER A 53 -9.53 -20.42 -5.86
C SER A 53 -9.65 -19.06 -6.52
N VAL A 54 -8.49 -18.43 -6.70
CA VAL A 54 -8.32 -17.21 -7.48
C VAL A 54 -7.27 -17.47 -8.55
N SER A 55 -7.50 -16.90 -9.72
CA SER A 55 -6.55 -16.98 -10.84
C SER A 55 -6.24 -15.57 -11.33
N GLN A 56 -4.96 -15.27 -11.53
CA GLN A 56 -4.57 -13.99 -12.12
C GLN A 56 -5.00 -13.98 -13.58
N VAL A 57 -5.78 -12.97 -13.97
CA VAL A 57 -6.27 -12.81 -15.35
C VAL A 57 -5.58 -11.66 -16.08
N PHE A 58 -5.01 -10.71 -15.35
CA PHE A 58 -4.29 -9.57 -15.91
C PHE A 58 -3.29 -9.02 -14.90
N ALA A 59 -2.18 -8.49 -15.39
CA ALA A 59 -1.22 -7.73 -14.61
C ALA A 59 -0.65 -6.59 -15.44
N TYR A 60 -0.42 -5.45 -14.81
CA TYR A 60 0.15 -4.26 -15.44
C TYR A 60 0.96 -3.46 -14.43
N GLU A 61 2.02 -2.84 -14.90
CA GLU A 61 2.87 -1.99 -14.07
C GLU A 61 2.47 -0.53 -14.27
N VAL A 62 1.98 0.08 -13.19
CA VAL A 62 1.56 1.47 -13.16
C VAL A 62 2.73 2.32 -12.65
N PRO A 63 3.18 3.35 -13.39
CA PRO A 63 4.24 4.22 -12.91
C PRO A 63 3.85 4.94 -11.62
N GLY A 64 4.62 4.70 -10.55
CA GLY A 64 4.43 5.32 -9.23
C GLY A 64 3.59 4.48 -8.27
N PHE A 65 3.25 5.07 -7.12
CA PHE A 65 2.53 4.42 -6.04
C PHE A 65 1.04 4.33 -6.36
N ILE A 66 0.46 3.13 -6.32
CA ILE A 66 -1.01 2.95 -6.39
C ILE A 66 -1.61 3.29 -5.02
N ASN A 67 -2.23 4.46 -4.93
CA ASN A 67 -2.79 5.00 -3.69
C ASN A 67 -4.27 4.60 -3.48
N ASP A 68 -4.99 4.30 -4.56
CA ASP A 68 -6.38 3.85 -4.52
C ASP A 68 -6.80 3.09 -5.80
N ILE A 69 -7.79 2.21 -5.68
CA ILE A 69 -8.39 1.45 -6.78
C ILE A 69 -9.90 1.38 -6.59
N ARG A 70 -10.67 1.66 -7.64
CA ARG A 70 -12.14 1.57 -7.62
C ARG A 70 -12.68 1.03 -8.94
N PHE A 71 -13.52 0.00 -8.87
CA PHE A 71 -14.38 -0.37 -10.00
C PHE A 71 -15.52 0.65 -10.16
N SER A 72 -15.95 0.88 -11.39
CA SER A 72 -17.22 1.54 -11.66
C SER A 72 -18.39 0.66 -11.23
N THR A 73 -19.55 1.28 -10.95
CA THR A 73 -20.74 0.55 -10.48
C THR A 73 -21.26 -0.47 -11.49
N ASP A 74 -21.04 -0.22 -12.78
CA ASP A 74 -21.38 -1.11 -13.90
C ASP A 74 -20.24 -2.08 -14.27
N GLY A 75 -19.04 -1.91 -13.73
CA GLY A 75 -17.86 -2.74 -14.00
C GLY A 75 -17.16 -2.51 -15.32
N SER A 76 -17.61 -1.54 -16.11
CA SER A 76 -16.99 -1.24 -17.40
C SER A 76 -15.60 -0.62 -17.24
N LEU A 77 -15.30 -0.03 -16.07
CA LEU A 77 -14.08 0.73 -15.82
C LEU A 77 -13.44 0.37 -14.48
N LEU A 78 -12.11 0.50 -14.45
CA LEU A 78 -11.29 0.46 -13.25
C LEU A 78 -10.52 1.78 -13.15
N ALA A 79 -10.84 2.58 -12.14
CA ALA A 79 -10.11 3.80 -11.83
C ALA A 79 -8.94 3.48 -10.87
N ILE A 80 -7.77 4.03 -11.19
CA ILE A 80 -6.54 3.87 -10.41
C ILE A 80 -6.00 5.25 -10.09
N ALA A 81 -5.80 5.53 -8.80
CA ALA A 81 -5.12 6.75 -8.36
C ALA A 81 -3.65 6.43 -8.13
N ALA A 82 -2.78 6.85 -9.07
CA ALA A 82 -1.34 6.68 -8.98
C ALA A 82 -0.61 8.01 -8.78
N GLY A 83 0.47 8.03 -8.01
CA GLY A 83 1.23 9.24 -7.71
C GLY A 83 2.71 8.99 -7.45
N GLN A 84 3.49 10.06 -7.46
CA GLN A 84 4.95 9.99 -7.16
C GLN A 84 5.24 9.74 -5.68
N GLU A 85 4.28 10.00 -4.81
CA GLU A 85 4.43 9.83 -3.36
C GLU A 85 3.40 8.83 -2.84
N HIS A 86 3.79 8.11 -1.80
CA HIS A 86 2.92 7.24 -1.04
C HIS A 86 1.82 8.05 -0.35
N ARG A 87 0.59 7.50 -0.30
CA ARG A 87 -0.61 8.18 0.28
C ARG A 87 -0.40 8.71 1.69
N ASP A 88 0.43 8.04 2.47
CA ASP A 88 0.65 8.43 3.86
C ASP A 88 1.68 9.59 3.98
N GLY A 89 2.35 10.02 2.90
CA GLY A 89 3.27 11.17 2.92
C GLY A 89 4.62 10.87 3.59
N ARG A 90 5.46 11.91 3.80
CA ARG A 90 6.72 11.81 4.53
C ARG A 90 6.48 12.06 6.01
N TRP A 91 6.48 11.00 6.81
CA TRP A 91 6.46 11.12 8.26
C TRP A 91 7.89 11.21 8.77
N TRP A 92 8.20 12.25 9.54
CA TRP A 92 9.36 12.23 10.42
C TRP A 92 8.92 12.38 11.87
N VAL A 93 9.50 11.57 12.73
CA VAL A 93 9.34 11.71 14.18
C VAL A 93 10.38 12.70 14.66
N SER A 94 9.94 13.88 15.08
CA SER A 94 10.79 14.76 15.89
C SER A 94 10.89 14.23 17.31
N THR A 95 12.01 14.46 18.01
CA THR A 95 12.27 14.02 19.39
C THR A 95 11.18 14.43 20.39
N ALA A 96 10.34 15.40 20.05
CA ALA A 96 9.21 15.87 20.86
C ALA A 96 7.87 15.12 20.61
N GLY A 97 7.84 14.11 19.73
CA GLY A 97 6.63 13.30 19.47
C GLY A 97 5.55 13.98 18.63
N VAL A 98 5.86 15.10 17.98
CA VAL A 98 4.93 15.81 17.08
C VAL A 98 5.19 15.37 15.64
N LEU A 99 4.13 14.88 14.99
CA LEU A 99 4.14 14.55 13.56
C LEU A 99 3.74 15.79 12.76
N PHE A 100 4.53 16.12 11.75
CA PHE A 100 4.24 17.16 10.77
C PHE A 100 4.18 16.55 9.37
N ALA A 101 3.26 17.03 8.55
CA ALA A 101 3.23 16.85 7.10
C ALA A 101 3.42 18.22 6.44
N TYR A 102 4.06 18.27 5.27
CA TYR A 102 4.18 19.49 4.45
C TYR A 102 2.95 19.73 3.59
#